data_AF-A0AAW6IAR2-F1
#
_entry.id   AF-A0AAW6IAR2-F1
#
_cell.length_a   1.000
_cell.length_b   1.000
_cell.length_c   1.000
_cell.angle_alpha   90.00
_cell.angle_beta   90.00
_cell.angle_gamma   90.00
#
_symmetry.space_group_name_H-M   'P 1'
#
loop_
_entity.id
_entity.type
_entity.pdbx_description
1 polymer ?
#
loop_
_entity_poly.entity_id
_entity_poly.type
_entity_poly.pdbx_seq_one_letter_code
_entity_poly.pdbx_strand_id
1 'polypeptide(L)'
;MNLKLLHIFLLSTAGIFLLCTPFINMTELANGLVTGKMCWFHLAMLFFSVCVFLMMSTQKGTAITSTFSDLLVLFFAVIVLITYKWSLNPEPEKLLFAGQLVILWFLLRYILTTYRELKFFFLFTLMLTGLVEAVWGMQQLHGHVYSHHSLFRLTGSFFNPGPYSGYLAVVLPVCLWTAMRFQKGMHYFGWVCVGAILVVLPAGMSRSAWVAAVVACGWVYWAERIGWEKTKA
;
A
#
# COMPACT_ATOMS: atom_id res chain seq x y z
N MET A 1 -27.36 -1.98 15.78
CA MET A 1 -25.88 -1.95 15.70
C MET A 1 -25.40 -0.55 16.03
N ASN A 2 -24.35 -0.41 16.84
CA ASN A 2 -23.78 0.90 17.18
C ASN A 2 -23.27 1.61 15.90
N LEU A 3 -23.66 2.87 15.66
CA LEU A 3 -23.32 3.62 14.45
C LEU A 3 -21.80 3.73 14.24
N LYS A 4 -21.02 3.91 15.31
CA LYS A 4 -19.55 3.89 15.25
C LYS A 4 -19.05 2.53 14.74
N LEU A 5 -19.60 1.43 15.27
CA LEU A 5 -19.20 0.07 14.89
C LEU A 5 -19.57 -0.22 13.43
N LEU A 6 -20.74 0.24 12.97
CA LEU A 6 -21.13 0.16 11.56
C LEU A 6 -20.12 0.88 10.65
N HIS A 7 -19.71 2.10 11.00
CA HIS A 7 -18.71 2.82 10.20
C HIS A 7 -17.37 2.11 10.17
N ILE A 8 -16.88 1.67 11.33
CA ILE A 8 -15.61 0.94 11.40
C ILE A 8 -15.69 -0.32 10.54
N PHE A 9 -16.78 -1.08 10.63
CA PHE A 9 -16.99 -2.29 9.84
C PHE A 9 -17.02 -2.01 8.32
N LEU A 10 -17.77 -0.99 7.88
CA LEU A 10 -17.84 -0.62 6.47
C LEU A 10 -16.49 -0.15 5.94
N LEU A 11 -15.80 0.73 6.67
CA LEU A 11 -14.50 1.28 6.28
C LEU A 11 -13.39 0.23 6.33
N SER A 12 -13.41 -0.67 7.30
CA SER A 12 -12.45 -1.78 7.36
C SER A 12 -12.65 -2.72 6.17
N THR A 13 -13.89 -3.05 5.83
CA THR A 13 -14.23 -3.91 4.69
C THR A 13 -13.83 -3.26 3.37
N ALA A 14 -14.17 -1.99 3.17
CA ALA A 14 -13.79 -1.26 1.97
C ALA A 14 -12.26 -1.09 1.85
N GLY A 15 -11.58 -0.83 2.97
CA GLY A 15 -10.12 -0.77 3.02
C GLY A 15 -9.45 -2.12 2.71
N ILE A 16 -10.03 -3.25 3.14
CA ILE A 16 -9.55 -4.59 2.73
C ILE A 16 -9.65 -4.75 1.22
N PHE A 17 -10.77 -4.37 0.59
CA PHE A 17 -10.89 -4.48 -0.88
C PHE A 17 -9.81 -3.69 -1.63
N LEU A 18 -9.45 -2.50 -1.14
CA LEU A 18 -8.32 -1.74 -1.67
C LEU A 18 -6.99 -2.46 -1.46
N LEU A 19 -6.72 -2.96 -0.25
CA LEU A 19 -5.45 -3.63 0.09
C LEU A 19 -5.29 -5.00 -0.59
N CYS A 20 -6.39 -5.66 -0.99
CA CYS A 20 -6.38 -6.91 -1.74
C CYS A 20 -6.16 -6.74 -3.25
N THR A 21 -6.13 -5.50 -3.77
CA THR A 21 -5.84 -5.21 -5.19
C THR A 21 -4.64 -5.97 -5.76
N PRO A 22 -3.49 -6.10 -5.03
CA PRO A 22 -2.36 -6.88 -5.52
C PRO A 22 -2.71 -8.32 -5.88
N PHE A 23 -3.68 -8.97 -5.23
CA PHE A 23 -3.99 -10.38 -5.48
C PHE A 23 -4.98 -10.61 -6.62
N ILE A 24 -5.55 -9.54 -7.20
CA ILE A 24 -6.60 -9.68 -8.20
C ILE A 24 -6.02 -10.13 -9.53
N ASN A 25 -6.63 -11.16 -10.11
CA ASN A 25 -6.36 -11.62 -11.46
C ASN A 25 -7.68 -11.96 -12.14
N MET A 26 -8.05 -11.19 -13.16
CA MET A 26 -9.29 -11.41 -13.92
C MET A 26 -8.96 -12.11 -15.24
N THR A 27 -9.07 -13.43 -15.29
CA THR A 27 -8.66 -14.25 -16.44
C THR A 27 -9.46 -13.97 -17.73
N GLU A 28 -10.65 -13.37 -17.59
CA GLU A 28 -11.51 -12.98 -18.71
C GLU A 28 -11.00 -11.75 -19.50
N LEU A 29 -10.03 -11.00 -18.95
CA LEU A 29 -9.49 -9.79 -19.58
C LEU A 29 -8.17 -10.08 -20.32
N ALA A 30 -7.96 -9.41 -21.45
CA ALA A 30 -6.78 -9.56 -22.31
C ALA A 30 -5.43 -9.30 -21.61
N ASN A 31 -5.44 -8.62 -20.45
CA ASN A 31 -4.33 -8.57 -19.51
C ASN A 31 -4.87 -8.59 -18.07
N GLY A 32 -5.38 -9.75 -17.65
CA GLY A 32 -6.04 -9.94 -16.34
C GLY A 32 -5.24 -9.49 -15.12
N LEU A 33 -3.91 -9.52 -15.20
CA LEU A 33 -3.02 -9.10 -14.11
C LEU A 33 -2.83 -7.58 -14.04
N VAL A 34 -2.89 -6.86 -15.15
CA VAL A 34 -2.74 -5.39 -15.13
C VAL A 34 -4.12 -4.74 -15.17
N THR A 35 -4.89 -5.01 -16.22
CA THR A 35 -6.22 -4.43 -16.43
C THR A 35 -7.20 -4.89 -15.35
N GLY A 36 -7.13 -6.16 -14.92
CA GLY A 36 -8.01 -6.66 -13.85
C GLY A 36 -7.75 -5.98 -12.50
N LYS A 37 -6.48 -5.76 -12.13
CA LYS A 37 -6.12 -5.00 -10.92
C LYS A 37 -6.56 -3.54 -11.00
N MET A 38 -6.42 -2.90 -12.17
CA MET A 38 -6.88 -1.52 -12.38
C MET A 38 -8.40 -1.40 -12.26
N CYS A 39 -9.16 -2.27 -12.93
CA CYS A 39 -10.61 -2.31 -12.85
C CYS A 39 -11.10 -2.53 -11.41
N TRP A 40 -10.51 -3.52 -10.72
CA TRP A 40 -10.81 -3.76 -9.31
C TRP A 40 -10.52 -2.56 -8.43
N PHE A 41 -9.38 -1.90 -8.62
CA PHE A 41 -9.04 -0.70 -7.88
C PHE A 41 -10.07 0.41 -8.10
N HIS A 42 -10.49 0.67 -9.35
CA HIS A 42 -11.52 1.68 -9.63
C HIS A 42 -12.84 1.38 -8.90
N LEU A 43 -13.29 0.12 -8.91
CA LEU A 43 -14.50 -0.31 -8.22
C LEU A 43 -14.36 -0.23 -6.69
N ALA A 44 -13.24 -0.70 -6.15
CA ALA A 44 -12.95 -0.65 -4.71
C ALA A 44 -12.83 0.80 -4.22
N MET A 45 -12.24 1.69 -5.02
CA MET A 45 -12.16 3.12 -4.74
C MET A 45 -13.53 3.79 -4.71
N LEU A 46 -14.41 3.44 -5.65
CA LEU A 46 -15.79 3.93 -5.66
C LEU A 46 -16.53 3.47 -4.41
N PHE A 47 -16.47 2.18 -4.09
CA PHE A 47 -17.09 1.61 -2.89
C PHE A 47 -16.56 2.28 -1.61
N PHE A 48 -15.23 2.44 -1.50
CA PHE A 48 -14.61 3.12 -0.37
C PHE A 48 -15.08 4.57 -0.25
N SER A 49 -15.14 5.30 -1.36
CA SER A 49 -15.62 6.69 -1.39
C SER A 49 -17.08 6.80 -0.93
N VAL A 50 -17.95 5.87 -1.35
CA VAL A 50 -19.34 5.78 -0.89
C VAL A 50 -19.42 5.51 0.61
N CYS A 51 -18.62 4.58 1.14
CA CYS A 51 -18.57 4.31 2.57
C CYS A 51 -18.11 5.54 3.39
N VAL A 52 -17.11 6.29 2.90
CA VAL A 52 -16.68 7.54 3.54
C VAL A 52 -17.77 8.60 3.47
N PHE A 53 -18.43 8.75 2.32
CA PHE A 53 -19.53 9.70 2.17
C PHE A 53 -20.69 9.41 3.15
N LEU A 54 -21.13 8.15 3.26
CA LEU A 54 -22.17 7.75 4.21
C LEU A 54 -21.79 8.03 5.67
N MET A 55 -20.51 7.79 6.00
CA MET A 55 -19.98 8.15 7.31
C MET A 55 -20.00 9.68 7.52
N MET A 56 -19.58 10.47 6.53
CA MET A 56 -19.59 11.94 6.61
C MET A 56 -21.01 12.49 6.78
N SER A 57 -22.01 11.90 6.14
CA SER A 57 -23.42 12.31 6.28
C SER A 57 -23.98 12.12 7.69
N THR A 58 -23.34 11.29 8.52
CA THR A 58 -23.82 10.91 9.86
C THR A 58 -22.88 11.34 10.99
N GLN A 59 -21.67 11.81 10.67
CA GLN A 59 -20.69 12.31 11.63
C GLN A 59 -20.64 13.84 11.63
N LYS A 60 -20.49 14.45 12.80
CA LYS A 60 -20.18 15.88 12.90
C LYS A 60 -18.78 16.13 12.32
N GLY A 61 -18.62 17.23 11.58
CA GLY A 61 -17.38 17.54 10.86
C GLY A 61 -16.14 17.49 11.75
N THR A 62 -15.14 16.74 11.32
CA THR A 62 -13.81 16.72 11.95
C THR A 62 -12.90 17.69 11.21
N ALA A 63 -12.33 18.66 11.95
CA ALA A 63 -11.37 19.58 11.38
C ALA A 63 -10.06 18.84 11.07
N ILE A 64 -9.64 18.86 9.81
CA ILE A 64 -8.34 18.36 9.38
C ILE A 64 -7.40 19.56 9.25
N THR A 65 -6.29 19.55 9.98
CA THR A 65 -5.20 20.50 9.77
C THR A 65 -4.42 20.12 8.52
N SER A 66 -4.12 21.09 7.67
CA SER A 66 -3.21 20.89 6.53
C SER A 66 -1.83 20.48 7.05
N THR A 67 -1.19 19.53 6.38
CA THR A 67 0.18 19.12 6.71
C THR A 67 1.09 19.20 5.49
N PHE A 68 2.40 19.23 5.71
CA PHE A 68 3.38 19.27 4.64
C PHE A 68 3.21 18.13 3.61
N SER A 69 2.79 16.94 4.06
CA SER A 69 2.50 15.81 3.17
C SER A 69 1.35 16.08 2.19
N ASP A 70 0.35 16.91 2.53
CA ASP A 70 -0.69 17.30 1.57
C ASP A 70 -0.11 18.09 0.42
N LEU A 71 0.76 19.04 0.74
CA LEU A 71 1.41 19.88 -0.25
C LEU A 71 2.25 19.02 -1.19
N LEU A 72 2.97 18.02 -0.68
CA LEU A 72 3.74 17.09 -1.51
C LEU A 72 2.85 16.27 -2.45
N VAL A 73 1.71 15.74 -1.97
CA VAL A 73 0.78 14.96 -2.79
C VAL A 73 0.14 15.83 -3.88
N LEU A 74 -0.29 17.04 -3.53
CA LEU A 74 -0.86 17.99 -4.49
C LEU A 74 0.18 18.48 -5.50
N PHE A 75 1.41 18.74 -5.04
CA PHE A 75 2.52 19.10 -5.92
C PHE A 75 2.84 17.99 -6.92
N PHE A 76 2.88 16.73 -6.47
CA PHE A 76 3.03 15.59 -7.35
C PHE A 76 1.88 15.49 -8.37
N ALA A 77 0.63 15.72 -7.96
CA ALA A 77 -0.52 15.75 -8.86
C ALA A 77 -0.38 16.84 -9.94
N VAL A 78 0.10 18.03 -9.56
CA VAL A 78 0.38 19.13 -10.52
C VAL A 78 1.48 18.73 -11.51
N ILE A 79 2.56 18.11 -11.06
CA ILE A 79 3.62 17.60 -11.96
C ILE A 79 3.04 16.61 -12.96
N VAL A 80 2.21 15.66 -12.50
CA VAL A 80 1.57 14.68 -13.39
C VAL A 80 0.70 15.36 -14.44
N LEU A 81 -0.10 16.36 -14.07
CA LEU A 81 -0.95 17.09 -15.01
C LEU A 81 -0.16 17.90 -16.04
N ILE A 82 0.94 18.54 -15.62
CA ILE A 82 1.79 19.35 -16.52
C ILE A 82 2.56 18.46 -17.49
N THR A 83 3.04 17.30 -17.03
CA THR A 83 3.85 16.38 -17.84
C THR A 83 3.01 15.45 -18.73
N TYR A 84 1.71 15.36 -18.50
CA TYR A 84 0.81 14.56 -19.33
C TYR A 84 0.68 15.13 -20.74
N LYS A 85 0.87 14.28 -21.76
CA LYS A 85 0.74 14.67 -23.17
C LYS A 85 -0.72 14.70 -23.60
N TRP A 86 -1.41 15.80 -23.27
CA TRP A 86 -2.84 15.99 -23.53
C TRP A 86 -3.27 15.83 -24.99
N SER A 87 -2.44 16.26 -25.94
CA SER A 87 -2.73 16.12 -27.37
C SER A 87 -2.75 14.67 -27.86
N LEU A 88 -1.94 13.81 -27.25
CA LEU A 88 -1.82 12.40 -27.60
C LEU A 88 -2.79 11.53 -26.78
N ASN A 89 -3.08 11.93 -25.55
CA ASN A 89 -3.88 11.18 -24.58
C ASN A 89 -3.50 9.68 -24.51
N PRO A 90 -2.20 9.35 -24.26
CA PRO A 90 -1.69 7.99 -24.51
C PRO A 90 -2.23 6.95 -23.52
N GLU A 91 -2.39 7.33 -22.25
CA GLU A 91 -2.80 6.41 -21.17
C GLU A 91 -3.77 7.10 -20.19
N PRO A 92 -5.01 7.42 -20.62
CA PRO A 92 -5.99 8.14 -19.81
C PRO A 92 -6.36 7.40 -18.51
N GLU A 93 -6.34 6.07 -18.52
CA GLU A 93 -6.65 5.27 -17.34
C GLU A 93 -5.63 5.42 -16.22
N LYS A 94 -4.34 5.56 -16.55
CA LYS A 94 -3.29 5.82 -15.55
C LYS A 94 -3.40 7.22 -14.96
N LEU A 95 -3.87 8.18 -15.75
CA LEU A 95 -4.16 9.53 -15.27
C LEU A 95 -5.34 9.52 -14.28
N LEU A 96 -6.41 8.78 -14.60
CA LEU A 96 -7.55 8.59 -13.72
C LEU A 96 -7.14 7.88 -12.42
N PHE A 97 -6.33 6.83 -12.51
CA PHE A 97 -5.76 6.14 -11.36
C PHE A 97 -4.92 7.08 -10.47
N ALA A 98 -4.07 7.92 -11.06
CA ALA A 98 -3.30 8.92 -10.32
C ALA A 98 -4.21 9.91 -9.58
N GLY A 99 -5.28 10.39 -10.24
CA GLY A 99 -6.30 11.23 -9.61
C GLY A 99 -6.99 10.54 -8.43
N GLN A 100 -7.35 9.26 -8.58
CA GLN A 100 -7.93 8.47 -7.49
C GLN A 100 -6.99 8.27 -6.31
N LEU A 101 -5.66 8.17 -6.53
CA LEU A 101 -4.70 8.11 -5.43
C LEU A 101 -4.64 9.42 -4.62
N VAL A 102 -4.78 10.58 -5.27
CA VAL A 102 -4.88 11.88 -4.58
C VAL A 102 -6.16 11.93 -3.74
N ILE A 103 -7.29 11.50 -4.30
CA ILE A 103 -8.56 11.40 -3.55
C ILE A 103 -8.40 10.43 -2.37
N LEU A 104 -7.83 9.25 -2.61
CA LEU A 104 -7.60 8.24 -1.58
C LEU A 104 -6.77 8.78 -0.42
N TRP A 105 -5.73 9.57 -0.69
CA TRP A 105 -4.91 10.22 0.34
C TRP A 105 -5.76 11.04 1.32
N PHE A 106 -6.63 11.92 0.81
CA PHE A 106 -7.48 12.77 1.65
C PHE A 106 -8.58 11.98 2.37
N LEU A 107 -9.17 10.98 1.70
CA LEU A 107 -10.16 10.10 2.31
C LEU A 107 -9.54 9.29 3.46
N LEU A 108 -8.36 8.69 3.25
CA LEU A 108 -7.61 7.99 4.29
C LEU A 108 -7.29 8.91 5.45
N ARG A 109 -6.80 10.13 5.18
CA ARG A 109 -6.53 11.11 6.22
C ARG A 109 -7.78 11.42 7.06
N TYR A 110 -8.91 11.65 6.41
CA TYR A 110 -10.17 11.94 7.08
C TYR A 110 -10.61 10.79 8.00
N ILE A 111 -10.64 9.56 7.48
CA ILE A 111 -11.09 8.42 8.29
C ILE A 111 -10.10 8.05 9.38
N LEU A 112 -8.79 8.14 9.14
CA LEU A 112 -7.77 7.79 10.13
C LEU A 112 -7.64 8.84 11.23
N THR A 113 -8.07 10.07 10.97
CA THR A 113 -8.22 11.12 12.00
C THR A 113 -9.45 10.85 12.87
N THR A 114 -10.55 10.45 12.23
CA THR A 114 -11.83 10.23 12.93
C THR A 114 -11.85 8.90 13.70
N TYR A 115 -11.34 7.82 13.11
CA TYR A 115 -11.26 6.48 13.70
C TYR A 115 -9.81 6.00 13.75
N ARG A 116 -9.12 6.32 14.84
CA ARG A 116 -7.70 5.95 15.05
C ARG A 116 -7.46 4.43 15.05
N GLU A 117 -8.47 3.64 15.41
CA GLU A 117 -8.43 2.17 15.43
C GLU A 117 -8.14 1.59 14.03
N LEU A 118 -8.62 2.26 12.96
CA LEU A 118 -8.38 1.85 11.58
C LEU A 118 -6.89 1.94 11.17
N LYS A 119 -6.09 2.79 11.84
CA LYS A 119 -4.65 2.89 11.54
C LYS A 119 -3.95 1.55 11.76
N PHE A 120 -4.14 0.97 12.94
CA PHE A 120 -3.52 -0.31 13.28
C PHE A 120 -4.08 -1.44 12.43
N PHE A 121 -5.39 -1.42 12.18
CA PHE A 121 -6.03 -2.40 11.32
C PHE A 121 -5.44 -2.40 9.90
N PHE A 122 -5.36 -1.24 9.23
CA PHE A 122 -4.80 -1.17 7.87
C PHE A 122 -3.31 -1.50 7.81
N LEU A 123 -2.52 -1.07 8.79
CA LEU A 123 -1.09 -1.44 8.85
C LEU A 123 -0.93 -2.96 9.03
N PHE A 124 -1.73 -3.58 9.91
CA PHE A 124 -1.72 -5.03 10.09
C PHE A 124 -2.14 -5.78 8.82
N THR A 125 -3.22 -5.35 8.16
CA THR A 125 -3.65 -5.92 6.88
C THR A 125 -2.57 -5.77 5.80
N LEU A 126 -1.92 -4.60 5.71
CA LEU A 126 -0.82 -4.36 4.77
C LEU A 126 0.40 -5.27 5.03
N MET A 127 0.70 -5.55 6.30
CA MET A 127 1.75 -6.52 6.66
C MET A 127 1.37 -7.94 6.26
N LEU A 128 0.11 -8.34 6.47
CA LEU A 128 -0.38 -9.66 6.03
C LEU A 128 -0.29 -9.80 4.51
N THR A 129 -0.67 -8.78 3.75
CA THR A 129 -0.58 -8.84 2.29
C THR A 129 0.87 -8.93 1.82
N GLY A 130 1.80 -8.21 2.45
CA GLY A 130 3.24 -8.36 2.19
C GLY A 130 3.79 -9.75 2.56
N LEU A 131 3.31 -10.35 3.65
CA LEU A 131 3.70 -11.72 4.02
C LEU A 131 3.19 -12.73 2.99
N VAL A 132 1.94 -12.60 2.54
CA VAL A 132 1.38 -13.45 1.47
C VAL A 132 2.21 -13.33 0.19
N GLU A 133 2.56 -12.12 -0.25
CA GLU A 133 3.42 -11.91 -1.42
C GLU A 133 4.83 -12.48 -1.25
N ALA A 134 5.41 -12.41 -0.04
CA ALA A 134 6.70 -13.02 0.24
C ALA A 134 6.62 -14.55 0.14
N VAL A 135 5.59 -15.17 0.74
CA VAL A 135 5.36 -16.62 0.64
C VAL A 135 5.11 -17.04 -0.80
N TRP A 136 4.31 -16.28 -1.55
CA TRP A 136 4.04 -16.53 -2.96
C TRP A 136 5.32 -16.48 -3.80
N GLY A 137 6.16 -15.49 -3.54
CA GLY A 137 7.46 -15.38 -4.20
C GLY A 137 8.40 -16.53 -3.87
N MET A 138 8.45 -16.98 -2.60
CA MET A 138 9.20 -18.18 -2.23
C MET A 138 8.70 -19.41 -2.98
N GLN A 139 7.39 -19.61 -3.11
CA GLN A 139 6.82 -20.73 -3.85
C GLN A 139 7.23 -20.71 -5.33
N GLN A 140 7.28 -19.52 -5.95
CA GLN A 140 7.75 -19.37 -7.33
C GLN A 140 9.24 -19.72 -7.48
N LEU A 141 10.09 -19.28 -6.55
CA LEU A 141 11.53 -19.59 -6.58
C LEU A 141 11.83 -21.08 -6.42
N HIS A 142 11.00 -21.80 -5.66
CA HIS A 142 11.12 -23.24 -5.45
C HIS A 142 10.40 -24.08 -6.53
N GLY A 143 9.74 -23.44 -7.51
CA GLY A 143 9.05 -24.14 -8.61
C GLY A 143 7.72 -24.77 -8.22
N HIS A 144 7.14 -24.42 -7.07
CA HIS A 144 5.81 -24.89 -6.67
C HIS A 144 4.69 -24.16 -7.43
N VAL A 145 4.94 -22.91 -7.84
CA VAL A 145 3.99 -22.07 -8.58
C VAL A 145 4.71 -21.42 -9.74
N TYR A 146 4.05 -21.32 -10.90
CA TYR A 146 4.61 -20.63 -12.06
C TYR A 146 4.64 -19.11 -11.83
N SER A 147 5.66 -18.45 -12.37
CA SER A 147 5.69 -16.99 -12.46
C SER A 147 4.79 -16.50 -13.58
N HIS A 148 4.38 -15.23 -13.49
CA HIS A 148 3.55 -14.60 -14.52
C HIS A 148 4.36 -14.02 -15.69
N HIS A 149 5.67 -14.30 -15.75
CA HIS A 149 6.56 -13.77 -16.77
C HIS A 149 7.50 -14.85 -17.30
N SER A 150 7.67 -14.92 -18.61
CA SER A 150 8.51 -15.92 -19.30
C SER A 150 10.00 -15.88 -18.93
N LEU A 151 10.55 -14.70 -18.66
CA LEU A 151 11.98 -14.48 -18.39
C LEU A 151 12.32 -14.51 -16.89
N PHE A 152 11.34 -14.23 -16.02
CA PHE A 152 11.59 -14.04 -14.60
C PHE A 152 10.85 -15.10 -13.79
N ARG A 153 11.59 -15.80 -12.94
CA ARG A 153 11.05 -16.83 -12.05
C ARG A 153 10.33 -16.27 -10.82
N LEU A 154 10.34 -14.96 -10.62
CA LEU A 154 9.76 -14.30 -9.45
C LEU A 154 8.96 -13.08 -9.86
N THR A 155 7.66 -13.11 -9.60
CA THR A 155 6.75 -11.99 -9.86
C THR A 155 5.72 -11.79 -8.74
N GLY A 156 5.64 -12.71 -7.78
CA GLY A 156 4.49 -12.80 -6.86
C GLY A 156 3.19 -12.88 -7.66
N SER A 157 2.18 -12.15 -7.19
CA SER A 157 0.91 -11.97 -7.91
C SER A 157 0.94 -10.88 -8.99
N PHE A 158 2.08 -10.21 -9.19
CA PHE A 158 2.25 -9.15 -10.17
C PHE A 158 2.69 -9.70 -11.53
N PHE A 159 2.63 -8.85 -12.54
CA PHE A 159 3.03 -9.20 -13.90
C PHE A 159 4.56 -9.39 -14.06
N ASN A 160 5.37 -8.69 -13.26
CA ASN A 160 6.83 -8.72 -13.38
C ASN A 160 7.52 -8.39 -12.03
N PRO A 161 8.83 -8.68 -11.85
CA PRO A 161 9.53 -8.51 -10.57
C PRO A 161 9.65 -7.07 -10.08
N GLY A 162 9.48 -6.05 -10.93
CA GLY A 162 9.66 -4.64 -10.57
C GLY A 162 8.62 -4.16 -9.55
N PRO A 163 7.34 -3.98 -9.94
CA PRO A 163 6.20 -3.81 -9.06
C PRO A 163 6.16 -4.77 -7.86
N TYR A 164 6.47 -6.06 -8.05
CA TYR A 164 6.55 -7.01 -6.93
C TYR A 164 7.55 -6.57 -5.87
N SER A 165 8.80 -6.30 -6.27
CA SER A 165 9.86 -5.85 -5.36
C SER A 165 9.53 -4.48 -4.77
N GLY A 166 8.94 -3.58 -5.56
CA GLY A 166 8.51 -2.27 -5.10
C GLY A 166 7.43 -2.35 -4.02
N TYR A 167 6.47 -3.26 -4.17
CA TYR A 167 5.45 -3.52 -3.17
C TYR A 167 6.06 -4.00 -1.86
N LEU A 168 6.94 -5.01 -1.91
CA LEU A 168 7.63 -5.51 -0.73
C LEU A 168 8.52 -4.45 -0.06
N ALA A 169 9.18 -3.58 -0.85
CA ALA A 169 9.98 -2.48 -0.33
C ALA A 169 9.16 -1.42 0.43
N VAL A 170 7.89 -1.22 0.06
CA VAL A 170 6.96 -0.34 0.79
C VAL A 170 6.49 -0.99 2.10
N VAL A 171 6.24 -2.30 2.10
CA VAL A 171 5.74 -3.02 3.29
C VAL A 171 6.85 -3.25 4.33
N LEU A 172 8.09 -3.49 3.89
CA LEU A 172 9.23 -3.76 4.77
C LEU A 172 9.44 -2.75 5.93
N PRO A 173 9.50 -1.41 5.70
CA PRO A 173 9.66 -0.45 6.78
C PRO A 173 8.49 -0.44 7.77
N VAL A 174 7.27 -0.80 7.33
CA VAL A 174 6.10 -0.95 8.22
C VAL A 174 6.27 -2.15 9.14
N CYS A 175 6.75 -3.28 8.60
CA CYS A 175 7.05 -4.47 9.38
C CYS A 175 8.16 -4.21 10.40
N LEU A 176 9.23 -3.52 9.99
CA LEU A 176 10.35 -3.15 10.86
C LEU A 176 9.91 -2.19 11.97
N TRP A 177 9.13 -1.16 11.63
CA TRP A 177 8.55 -0.25 12.61
C TRP A 177 7.72 -1.00 13.65
N THR A 178 6.84 -1.90 13.20
CA THR A 178 6.00 -2.72 14.07
C THR A 178 6.85 -3.62 14.98
N ALA A 179 7.88 -4.26 14.43
CA ALA A 179 8.81 -5.09 15.18
C ALA A 179 9.54 -4.31 16.27
N MET A 180 9.91 -3.05 16.03
CA MET A 180 10.62 -2.23 17.03
C MET A 180 9.70 -1.59 18.07
N ARG A 181 8.50 -1.16 17.65
CA ARG A 181 7.60 -0.33 18.46
C ARG A 181 6.77 -1.14 19.45
N PHE A 182 6.35 -2.34 19.06
CA PHE A 182 5.44 -3.18 19.83
C PHE A 182 6.17 -4.30 20.58
N GLN A 183 5.44 -4.96 21.49
CA GLN A 183 5.92 -6.07 22.32
C GLN A 183 5.07 -7.33 22.05
N LYS A 184 5.56 -8.50 22.48
CA LYS A 184 4.86 -9.80 22.38
C LYS A 184 4.44 -10.14 20.93
N GLY A 185 3.19 -10.55 20.70
CA GLY A 185 2.75 -11.09 19.41
C GLY A 185 3.05 -10.19 18.21
N MET A 186 2.78 -8.88 18.32
CA MET A 186 3.06 -7.93 17.24
C MET A 186 4.56 -7.75 16.94
N HIS A 187 5.41 -7.88 17.97
CA HIS A 187 6.87 -7.85 17.80
C HIS A 187 7.34 -9.04 16.97
N TYR A 188 6.95 -10.25 17.36
CA TYR A 188 7.32 -11.47 16.65
C TYR A 188 6.75 -11.50 15.23
N PHE A 189 5.50 -11.10 15.07
CA PHE A 189 4.87 -11.02 13.75
C PHE A 189 5.61 -10.04 12.83
N GLY A 190 5.98 -8.85 13.35
CA GLY A 190 6.80 -7.88 12.61
C GLY A 190 8.13 -8.48 12.12
N TRP A 191 8.88 -9.16 13.00
CA TRP A 191 10.14 -9.81 12.63
C TRP A 191 9.97 -10.96 11.63
N VAL A 192 8.90 -11.74 11.74
CA VAL A 192 8.56 -12.78 10.74
C VAL A 192 8.34 -12.16 9.37
N CYS A 193 7.55 -11.08 9.28
CA CYS A 193 7.33 -10.37 8.02
C CYS A 193 8.63 -9.75 7.47
N VAL A 194 9.47 -9.15 8.32
CA VAL A 194 10.78 -8.61 7.92
C VAL A 194 11.65 -9.72 7.33
N GLY A 195 11.79 -10.85 8.04
CA GLY A 195 12.58 -11.99 7.58
C GLY A 195 12.08 -12.55 6.26
N ALA A 196 10.77 -12.78 6.15
CA ALA A 196 10.16 -13.30 4.91
C ALA A 196 10.41 -12.39 3.71
N ILE A 197 10.27 -11.07 3.88
CA ILE A 197 10.53 -10.10 2.80
C ILE A 197 12.01 -10.07 2.43
N LEU A 198 12.92 -10.05 3.40
CA LEU A 198 14.37 -9.99 3.15
C LEU A 198 14.92 -11.23 2.45
N VAL A 199 14.29 -12.40 2.63
CA VAL A 199 14.65 -13.63 1.90
C VAL A 199 14.37 -13.51 0.41
N VAL A 200 13.26 -12.85 0.03
CA VAL A 200 12.77 -12.87 -1.36
C VAL A 200 13.11 -11.61 -2.15
N LEU A 201 13.18 -10.46 -1.48
CA LEU A 201 13.50 -9.17 -2.13
C LEU A 201 14.79 -9.20 -2.98
N PRO A 202 15.88 -9.88 -2.59
CA PRO A 202 17.08 -10.00 -3.43
C PRO A 202 16.83 -10.67 -4.77
N ALA A 203 16.00 -11.71 -4.79
CA ALA A 203 15.68 -12.45 -6.00
C ALA A 203 14.85 -11.62 -6.99
N GLY A 204 14.22 -10.52 -6.54
CA GLY A 204 13.50 -9.58 -7.39
C GLY A 204 14.39 -8.70 -8.27
N MET A 205 15.71 -8.62 -7.96
CA MET A 205 16.72 -7.89 -8.74
C MET A 205 16.41 -6.40 -9.04
N SER A 206 15.49 -5.77 -8.31
CA SER A 206 15.09 -4.38 -8.52
C SER A 206 15.96 -3.40 -7.73
N ARG A 207 16.90 -2.74 -8.42
CA ARG A 207 17.83 -1.74 -7.82
C ARG A 207 17.09 -0.61 -7.10
N SER A 208 16.00 -0.11 -7.68
CA SER A 208 15.20 0.97 -7.07
C SER A 208 14.48 0.50 -5.81
N ALA A 209 13.95 -0.73 -5.80
CA ALA A 209 13.31 -1.31 -4.61
C ALA A 209 14.30 -1.47 -3.45
N TRP A 210 15.53 -1.90 -3.74
CA TRP A 210 16.61 -1.99 -2.76
C TRP A 210 16.95 -0.64 -2.13
N VAL A 211 17.17 0.39 -2.96
CA VAL A 211 17.46 1.74 -2.47
C VAL A 211 16.31 2.26 -1.61
N ALA A 212 15.06 2.10 -2.07
CA ALA A 212 13.89 2.52 -1.31
C ALA A 212 13.77 1.79 0.04
N ALA A 213 13.97 0.46 0.05
CA ALA A 213 13.92 -0.36 1.26
C ALA A 213 14.99 0.06 2.28
N VAL A 214 16.23 0.26 1.84
CA VAL A 214 17.35 0.65 2.71
C VAL A 214 17.11 2.05 3.29
N VAL A 215 16.74 3.03 2.46
CA VAL A 215 16.49 4.40 2.92
C VAL A 215 15.32 4.44 3.90
N ALA A 216 14.20 3.79 3.58
CA ALA A 216 13.02 3.77 4.44
C ALA A 216 13.26 3.03 5.76
N CYS A 217 13.92 1.86 5.73
CA CYS A 217 14.25 1.13 6.95
C CYS A 217 15.28 1.86 7.81
N GLY A 218 16.28 2.48 7.18
CA GLY A 218 17.26 3.33 7.86
C GLY A 218 16.60 4.49 8.58
N TRP A 219 15.66 5.18 7.92
CA TRP A 219 14.86 6.23 8.53
C TRP A 219 14.03 5.73 9.72
N VAL A 220 13.31 4.62 9.56
CA VAL A 220 12.49 4.00 10.62
C VAL A 220 13.35 3.60 11.83
N TYR A 221 14.51 2.98 11.59
CA TYR A 221 15.45 2.62 12.64
C TYR A 221 15.98 3.85 13.37
N TRP A 222 16.41 4.86 12.63
CA TRP A 222 16.92 6.11 13.19
C TRP A 222 15.87 6.82 14.05
N ALA A 223 14.63 6.91 13.55
CA ALA A 223 13.51 7.55 14.25
C ALA A 223 13.13 6.81 15.56
N GLU A 224 13.13 5.48 15.56
CA GLU A 224 12.71 4.67 16.72
C GLU A 224 13.82 4.45 17.76
N ARG A 225 15.11 4.42 17.36
CA ARG A 225 16.23 4.09 18.27
C ARG A 225 17.08 5.27 18.69
N ILE A 226 17.29 6.24 17.81
CA ILE A 226 18.20 7.36 18.05
C ILE A 226 17.38 8.61 18.40
N GLY A 227 16.40 8.95 17.56
CA GLY A 227 15.54 10.11 17.74
C GLY A 227 16.24 11.44 17.46
N TRP A 228 15.45 12.42 17.05
CA TRP A 228 15.90 13.75 16.62
C TRP A 228 16.63 14.55 17.72
N GLU A 229 16.33 14.28 19.00
CA GLU A 229 16.92 14.95 20.16
C GLU A 229 18.39 14.53 20.41
N LYS A 230 18.75 13.27 20.13
CA LYS A 230 20.11 12.77 20.38
C LYS A 230 21.11 13.08 19.26
N THR A 231 20.64 13.43 18.07
CA THR A 231 21.47 13.77 16.90
C THR A 231 21.82 15.24 16.77
N LYS A 232 21.23 16.10 17.60
CA LYS A 232 21.53 17.54 17.65
C LYS A 232 22.61 17.91 18.69
N ALA A 233 23.05 16.94 19.48
CA ALA A 233 24.19 17.05 20.39
C ALA A 233 25.49 16.75 19.64
#